data_AF-A0A930GX72-F1
#
_entry.id   AF-A0A930GX72-F1
#
_cell.length_a   1.000
_cell.length_b   1.000
_cell.length_c   1.000
_cell.angle_alpha   90.00
_cell.angle_beta   90.00
_cell.angle_gamma   90.00
#
_symmetry.space_group_name_H-M   'P 1'
#
loop_
_entity.id
_entity.type
_entity.pdbx_description
1 polymer ?
#
loop_
_entity_poly.entity_id
_entity_poly.type
_entity_poly.pdbx_seq_one_letter_code
_entity_poly.pdbx_strand_id
1 'polypeptide(L)'
;MNIKCPNCGAVHSLDSLINDADASAVLKAVLEMDVEMGKAAIRYVGLFRPAKSQLSWARTAKLLHELIPMIKAQEAVRDGVSHPAPAEAWLHGFNETVNARDQGRLKLPLKSHGYL
;
A
#
# COMPACT_ATOMS: atom_id res chain seq x y z
N MET A 1 -6.16 -7.68 -22.73
CA MET A 1 -6.89 -7.60 -21.44
C MET A 1 -6.40 -6.35 -20.72
N ASN A 2 -7.28 -5.44 -20.29
CA ASN A 2 -6.88 -4.22 -19.58
C ASN A 2 -7.61 -4.05 -18.25
N ILE A 3 -6.99 -3.33 -17.33
CA ILE A 3 -7.57 -2.95 -16.04
C ILE A 3 -7.39 -1.45 -15.81
N LYS A 4 -8.41 -0.81 -15.24
CA LYS A 4 -8.38 0.60 -14.86
C LYS A 4 -8.19 0.72 -13.36
N CYS A 5 -7.15 1.45 -12.93
CA CYS A 5 -6.90 1.71 -11.53
C CYS A 5 -8.01 2.60 -10.94
N PRO A 6 -8.74 2.18 -9.89
CA PRO A 6 -9.77 3.00 -9.27
C PRO A 6 -9.18 4.20 -8.51
N ASN A 7 -7.89 4.18 -8.17
CA ASN A 7 -7.23 5.25 -7.42
C ASN A 7 -6.69 6.37 -8.34
N CYS A 8 -6.25 6.05 -9.55
CA CYS A 8 -5.62 7.04 -10.45
C CYS A 8 -6.16 7.09 -11.88
N GLY A 9 -7.05 6.17 -12.26
CA GLY A 9 -7.62 6.09 -13.60
C GLY A 9 -6.65 5.56 -14.67
N ALA A 10 -5.41 5.22 -14.32
CA ALA A 10 -4.46 4.62 -15.24
C ALA A 10 -4.99 3.29 -15.79
N VAL A 11 -4.76 3.04 -17.06
CA VAL A 11 -5.17 1.81 -17.76
C VAL A 11 -3.91 1.02 -18.10
N HIS A 12 -3.85 -0.23 -17.64
CA HIS A 12 -2.71 -1.12 -17.88
C HIS A 12 -3.19 -2.40 -18.56
N SER A 13 -2.36 -2.95 -19.46
CA SER A 13 -2.50 -4.35 -19.88
C SER A 13 -1.79 -5.26 -18.88
N LEU A 14 -2.22 -6.51 -18.77
CA LEU A 14 -1.51 -7.49 -17.94
C LEU A 14 -0.06 -7.66 -18.43
N ASP A 15 0.15 -7.71 -19.75
CA ASP A 15 1.49 -7.81 -20.35
C ASP A 15 2.40 -6.63 -19.96
N SER A 16 1.86 -5.41 -19.87
CA SER A 16 2.64 -4.24 -19.44
C SER A 16 3.07 -4.30 -17.98
N LEU A 17 2.26 -4.92 -17.11
CA LEU A 17 2.60 -5.10 -15.70
C LEU A 17 3.67 -6.17 -15.51
N ILE A 18 3.60 -7.26 -16.28
CA ILE A 18 4.55 -8.38 -16.19
C ILE A 18 5.92 -8.00 -16.78
N ASN A 19 5.95 -7.18 -17.83
CA ASN A 19 7.21 -6.78 -18.46
C ASN A 19 7.98 -5.68 -17.70
N ASP A 20 7.31 -4.94 -16.81
CA ASP A 20 7.95 -3.97 -15.93
C ASP A 20 8.46 -4.67 -14.65
N ALA A 21 9.75 -4.57 -14.38
CA ALA A 21 10.40 -5.29 -13.29
C ALA A 21 9.90 -4.85 -11.90
N ASP A 22 9.68 -3.55 -11.70
CA ASP A 22 9.20 -3.02 -10.43
C ASP A 22 7.72 -3.37 -10.22
N ALA A 23 6.91 -3.26 -11.28
CA ALA A 23 5.50 -3.65 -11.24
C ALA A 23 5.34 -5.15 -10.94
N SER A 24 6.14 -5.99 -11.58
CA SER A 24 6.17 -7.43 -11.33
C SER A 24 6.59 -7.79 -9.91
N ALA A 25 7.59 -7.09 -9.35
CA ALA A 25 8.02 -7.29 -7.98
C ALA A 25 6.89 -6.92 -6.99
N VAL A 26 6.19 -5.81 -7.22
CA VAL A 26 5.00 -5.42 -6.43
C VAL A 26 3.91 -6.47 -6.54
N LEU A 27 3.59 -6.92 -7.77
CA LEU A 27 2.56 -7.92 -8.00
C LEU A 27 2.87 -9.22 -7.26
N LYS A 28 4.11 -9.71 -7.34
CA LYS A 28 4.55 -10.90 -6.61
C LYS A 28 4.41 -10.71 -5.10
N ALA A 29 4.87 -9.59 -4.56
CA ALA A 29 4.78 -9.31 -3.12
C ALA A 29 3.33 -9.32 -2.62
N VAL A 30 2.39 -8.78 -3.40
CA VAL A 30 0.96 -8.79 -3.05
C VAL A 30 0.36 -10.20 -3.15
N LEU A 31 0.76 -11.00 -4.14
CA LEU A 31 0.27 -12.38 -4.30
C LEU A 31 0.75 -13.33 -3.20
N GLU A 32 1.83 -12.99 -2.49
CA GLU A 32 2.31 -13.73 -1.31
C GLU A 32 1.54 -13.38 -0.02
N MET A 33 0.67 -12.37 -0.04
CA MET A 33 -0.15 -11.98 1.10
C MET A 33 -1.51 -12.69 1.08
N ASP A 34 -2.17 -12.76 2.24
CA ASP A 34 -3.61 -12.99 2.28
C ASP A 34 -4.33 -11.96 1.38
N VAL A 35 -5.40 -12.41 0.71
CA VAL A 35 -6.10 -11.61 -0.31
C VAL A 35 -6.64 -10.31 0.26
N GLU A 36 -7.20 -10.32 1.46
CA GLU A 36 -7.75 -9.11 2.08
C GLU A 36 -6.63 -8.18 2.58
N MET A 37 -5.55 -8.75 3.11
CA MET A 37 -4.36 -7.99 3.48
C MET A 37 -3.73 -7.27 2.27
N GLY A 38 -3.52 -7.98 1.17
CA GLY A 38 -2.94 -7.43 -0.06
C GLY A 38 -3.79 -6.29 -0.64
N LYS A 39 -5.12 -6.47 -0.69
CA LYS A 39 -6.06 -5.41 -1.11
C LYS A 39 -5.98 -4.18 -0.19
N ALA A 40 -5.98 -4.39 1.13
CA ALA A 40 -5.92 -3.30 2.10
C ALA A 40 -4.60 -2.53 2.01
N ALA A 41 -3.47 -3.23 1.92
CA ALA A 41 -2.14 -2.65 1.77
C ALA A 41 -2.03 -1.79 0.50
N ILE A 42 -2.54 -2.27 -0.65
CA ILE A 42 -2.51 -1.50 -1.90
C ILE A 42 -3.38 -0.23 -1.82
N ARG A 43 -4.57 -0.31 -1.23
CA ARG A 43 -5.42 0.87 -1.01
C ARG A 43 -4.72 1.91 -0.13
N TYR A 44 -4.07 1.46 0.94
CA TYR A 44 -3.30 2.30 1.84
C TYR A 44 -2.09 2.95 1.15
N VAL A 45 -1.28 2.17 0.41
CA VAL A 45 -0.12 2.69 -0.35
C VAL A 45 -0.56 3.75 -1.37
N GLY A 46 -1.77 3.61 -1.92
CA GLY A 46 -2.39 4.62 -2.79
C GLY A 46 -2.51 6.01 -2.17
N LEU A 47 -2.50 6.14 -0.83
CA LEU A 47 -2.55 7.43 -0.11
C LEU A 47 -1.22 8.22 -0.18
N PHE A 48 -0.13 7.60 -0.60
CA PHE A 48 1.16 8.27 -0.83
C PHE A 48 1.26 8.92 -2.22
N ARG A 49 0.21 8.80 -3.04
CA ARG A 49 0.17 9.33 -4.39
C ARG A 49 0.24 10.88 -4.39
N PRO A 50 1.19 11.49 -5.13
CA PRO A 50 1.21 12.94 -5.31
C PRO A 50 -0.03 13.47 -6.04
N ALA A 51 -0.45 14.69 -5.71
CA ALA A 51 -1.67 15.28 -6.28
C ALA A 51 -1.64 15.45 -7.81
N LYS A 52 -0.45 15.64 -8.40
CA LYS A 52 -0.29 15.97 -9.83
C LYS A 52 0.29 14.82 -10.67
N SER A 53 0.59 13.66 -10.09
CA SER A 53 1.24 12.57 -10.81
C SER A 53 0.75 11.20 -10.36
N GLN A 54 1.21 10.16 -11.05
CA GLN A 54 1.03 8.77 -10.63
C GLN A 54 2.09 8.40 -9.59
N LEU A 55 1.75 7.45 -8.72
CA LEU A 55 2.73 6.81 -7.86
C LEU A 55 3.54 5.83 -8.73
N SER A 56 4.86 5.97 -8.78
CA SER A 56 5.69 5.06 -9.57
C SER A 56 5.71 3.65 -8.98
N TRP A 57 5.99 2.65 -9.80
CA TRP A 57 6.17 1.27 -9.33
C TRP A 57 7.33 1.15 -8.35
N ALA A 58 8.48 1.78 -8.63
CA ALA A 58 9.60 1.87 -7.68
C ALA A 58 9.19 2.41 -6.30
N ARG A 59 8.36 3.47 -6.25
CA ARG A 59 7.90 4.02 -4.97
C ARG A 59 6.88 3.11 -4.29
N THR A 60 5.99 2.49 -5.06
CA THR A 60 5.03 1.48 -4.57
C THR A 60 5.76 0.30 -3.94
N ALA A 61 6.77 -0.26 -4.62
CA ALA A 61 7.60 -1.35 -4.14
C ALA A 61 8.32 -0.97 -2.84
N LYS A 62 8.92 0.22 -2.79
CA LYS A 62 9.59 0.72 -1.59
C LYS A 62 8.62 0.79 -0.39
N LEU A 63 7.44 1.37 -0.55
CA LEU A 63 6.44 1.48 0.53
C LEU A 63 5.95 0.11 1.00
N LEU A 64 5.75 -0.85 0.10
CA LEU A 64 5.38 -2.21 0.50
C LEU A 64 6.53 -2.91 1.24
N HIS A 65 7.77 -2.78 0.79
CA HIS A 65 8.93 -3.35 1.48
C HIS A 65 9.19 -2.74 2.85
N GLU A 66 8.78 -1.49 3.09
CA GLU A 66 8.78 -0.88 4.43
C GLU A 66 7.76 -1.59 5.36
N LEU A 67 6.61 -2.03 4.84
CA LEU A 67 5.51 -2.61 5.62
C LEU A 67 5.60 -4.14 5.80
N ILE A 68 5.99 -4.88 4.76
CA ILE A 68 5.92 -6.35 4.72
C ILE A 68 6.69 -7.01 5.89
N PRO A 69 7.92 -6.59 6.25
CA PRO A 69 8.63 -7.20 7.37
C PRO A 69 7.87 -7.06 8.70
N MET A 70 7.29 -5.88 8.94
CA MET A 70 6.49 -5.59 10.13
C MET A 70 5.18 -6.41 10.17
N ILE A 71 4.50 -6.53 9.03
CA ILE A 71 3.31 -7.38 8.91
C ILE A 71 3.64 -8.85 9.20
N LYS A 72 4.74 -9.36 8.63
CA LYS A 72 5.19 -10.75 8.84
C LYS A 72 5.64 -11.01 10.28
N ALA A 73 6.26 -10.03 10.92
CA ALA A 73 6.65 -10.09 12.33
C ALA A 73 5.45 -9.93 13.28
N GLN A 74 4.27 -9.55 12.76
CA GLN A 74 3.10 -9.17 13.56
C GLN A 74 3.43 -8.08 14.58
N GLU A 75 4.22 -7.10 14.15
CA GLU A 75 4.80 -6.06 15.00
C GLU A 75 4.92 -4.75 14.23
N ALA A 76 4.46 -3.65 14.81
CA ALA A 76 4.64 -2.31 14.26
C ALA A 76 5.71 -1.57 15.07
N VAL A 77 6.74 -1.07 14.40
CA VAL A 77 7.81 -0.30 15.03
C VAL A 77 7.70 1.16 14.66
N ARG A 78 7.60 2.02 15.67
CA ARG A 78 7.53 3.47 15.50
C ARG A 78 8.39 4.16 16.55
N ASP A 79 9.24 5.07 16.09
CA ASP A 79 10.12 5.87 16.97
C ASP A 79 10.95 4.99 17.93
N GLY A 80 11.35 3.79 17.47
CA GLY A 80 12.09 2.79 18.25
C GLY A 80 11.24 1.95 19.21
N VAL A 81 9.93 2.21 19.29
CA VAL A 81 9.00 1.45 20.12
C VAL A 81 8.28 0.40 19.28
N SER A 82 8.33 -0.82 19.77
CA SER A 82 7.66 -1.98 19.20
C SER A 82 6.28 -2.19 19.82
N HIS A 83 5.27 -2.40 18.98
CA HIS A 83 3.91 -2.73 19.40
C HIS A 83 3.45 -4.02 18.71
N PRO A 84 2.81 -4.96 19.45
CA PRO A 84 2.16 -6.10 18.83
C PRO A 84 1.08 -5.64 17.84
N ALA A 85 1.17 -6.13 16.62
CA ALA A 85 0.26 -5.80 15.53
C ALA A 85 -0.10 -7.09 14.78
N PRO A 86 -1.08 -7.88 15.29
CA PRO A 86 -1.59 -9.04 14.58
C PRO A 86 -2.26 -8.62 13.26
N ALA A 87 -2.62 -9.59 12.41
CA ALA A 87 -3.15 -9.32 11.07
C ALA A 87 -4.41 -8.43 11.12
N GLU A 88 -5.26 -8.61 12.13
CA GLU A 88 -6.47 -7.83 12.36
C GLU A 88 -6.14 -6.35 12.66
N ALA A 89 -5.05 -6.09 13.40
CA ALA A 89 -4.61 -4.73 13.71
C ALA A 89 -4.10 -4.02 12.45
N TRP A 90 -3.35 -4.71 11.58
CA TRP A 90 -2.91 -4.17 10.29
C TRP A 90 -4.08 -3.86 9.36
N LEU A 91 -5.04 -4.80 9.24
CA LEU A 91 -6.26 -4.59 8.46
C LEU A 91 -7.05 -3.38 8.98
N HIS A 92 -7.21 -3.28 10.30
CA HIS A 92 -7.86 -2.15 10.94
C HIS A 92 -7.13 -0.84 10.64
N GLY A 93 -5.82 -0.76 10.84
CA GLY A 93 -5.02 0.44 10.61
C GLY A 93 -5.06 0.92 9.14
N PHE A 94 -4.94 -0.01 8.18
CA PHE A 94 -5.08 0.32 6.76
C PHE A 94 -6.47 0.87 6.44
N ASN A 95 -7.53 0.20 6.89
CA ASN A 95 -8.90 0.61 6.62
C ASN A 95 -9.23 1.94 7.30
N GLU A 96 -8.81 2.16 8.54
CA GLU A 96 -9.05 3.42 9.25
C GLU A 96 -8.33 4.61 8.60
N THR A 97 -7.11 4.41 8.09
CA THR A 97 -6.40 5.47 7.36
C THR A 97 -7.12 5.82 6.05
N VAL A 98 -7.60 4.81 5.33
CA VAL A 98 -8.41 4.97 4.10
C VAL A 98 -9.72 5.71 4.42
N ASN A 99 -10.42 5.31 5.48
CA ASN A 99 -11.65 5.95 5.96
C ASN A 99 -11.40 7.42 6.36
N ALA A 100 -10.29 7.71 7.05
CA ALA A 100 -9.91 9.07 7.42
C ALA A 100 -9.70 9.97 6.19
N ARG A 101 -9.15 9.42 5.09
CA ARG A 101 -9.07 10.14 3.81
C ARG A 101 -10.44 10.40 3.22
N ASP A 102 -11.36 9.43 3.25
CA ASP A 102 -12.72 9.59 2.72
C ASP A 102 -13.54 10.63 3.50
N GLN A 103 -13.23 10.80 4.78
CA GLN A 103 -13.81 11.84 5.65
C GLN A 103 -13.08 13.19 5.57
N GLY A 104 -12.06 13.34 4.71
CA GLY A 104 -11.30 14.58 4.57
C GLY A 104 -10.37 14.92 5.74
N ARG A 105 -10.10 13.95 6.64
CA ARG A 105 -9.26 14.15 7.84
C ARG A 105 -7.76 14.03 7.56
N LEU A 106 -7.37 13.62 6.35
CA LEU A 106 -5.97 13.42 5.98
C LEU A 106 -5.46 14.48 5.00
N LYS A 107 -4.24 14.95 5.25
CA LYS A 107 -3.48 15.73 4.28
C LYS A 107 -2.66 14.79 3.40
N LEU A 108 -3.04 14.69 2.13
CA LEU A 108 -2.35 13.86 1.14
C LEU A 108 -1.34 14.66 0.31
N PRO A 109 -0.29 14.01 -0.26
CA PRO A 109 0.09 12.62 -0.03
C PRO A 109 0.56 12.38 1.40
N LEU A 110 0.40 11.15 1.89
CA LEU A 110 1.09 10.72 3.10
C LEU A 110 2.61 10.82 2.92
N LYS A 111 3.29 11.22 3.99
CA LYS A 111 4.76 11.38 4.00
C LYS A 111 5.48 10.24 4.72
N SER A 112 4.78 9.54 5.60
CA SER A 112 5.29 8.42 6.39
C SER A 112 4.14 7.50 6.81
N HIS A 113 4.48 6.38 7.43
CA HIS A 113 3.51 5.42 7.99
C HIS A 113 2.94 5.83 9.35
N GLY A 114 3.15 7.05 9.84
CA GLY A 114 2.78 7.47 11.20
C GLY A 114 1.27 7.52 11.52
N TYR A 115 0.42 7.13 10.58
CA TYR A 115 -1.02 6.90 10.80
C TYR A 115 -1.36 5.43 11.12
N LEU A 116 -0.38 4.53 10.97
CA LEU A 116 -0.42 3.15 11.43
C LEU A 116 0.23 3.02 12.81
#